data_AF-A0A318TPA3-F1
#
_entry.id   AF-A0A318TPA3-F1
#
_cell.length_a   1.000
_cell.length_b   1.000
_cell.length_c   1.000
_cell.angle_alpha   90.00
_cell.angle_beta   90.00
_cell.angle_gamma   90.00
#
_symmetry.space_group_name_H-M   'P 1'
#
loop_
_entity.id
_entity.type
_entity.pdbx_description
1 polymer ?
#
loop_
_entity_poly.entity_id
_entity_poly.type
_entity_poly.pdbx_seq_one_letter_code
_entity_poly.pdbx_strand_id
1 'polypeptide(L)' 'MFNIYRIIHIVWTAIFAFFISIPILEGGFERAVYDDAFFVGLWIIGIVFLFIKKLTKIGFILTIIPLLFAIFIFIF' A
#
# COMPACT_ATOMS: atom_id res chain seq x y z
N MET A 1 1.10 -8.42 -22.44
CA MET A 1 1.84 -9.14 -21.36
C MET A 1 1.86 -8.41 -20.00
N PHE A 2 1.70 -7.07 -19.94
CA PHE A 2 1.74 -6.29 -18.67
C PHE A 2 0.53 -6.42 -17.73
N ASN A 3 -0.62 -6.92 -18.16
CA ASN A 3 -1.85 -6.87 -17.35
C ASN A 3 -1.82 -7.81 -16.15
N ILE A 4 -1.30 -9.03 -16.31
CA ILE A 4 -1.26 -10.04 -15.23
C ILE A 4 -0.32 -9.64 -14.09
N TYR A 5 0.87 -9.12 -14.41
CA TYR A 5 1.81 -8.65 -13.39
C TYR A 5 1.24 -7.49 -12.57
N ARG A 6 0.51 -6.59 -13.23
CA ARG A 6 -0.14 -5.45 -12.58
C ARG A 6 -1.22 -5.91 -11.60
N ILE A 7 -2.04 -6.89 -12.01
CA ILE A 7 -3.08 -7.48 -11.17
C ILE A 7 -2.46 -8.21 -9.97
N ILE A 8 -1.46 -9.07 -10.20
CA ILE A 8 -0.75 -9.80 -9.12
C ILE A 8 -0.15 -8.80 -8.13
N HIS A 9 0.48 -7.75 -8.62
CA HIS A 9 1.08 -6.70 -7.79
C HIS A 9 0.04 -5.99 -6.92
N ILE A 10 -1.10 -5.59 -7.50
CA ILE A 10 -2.19 -4.94 -6.77
C ILE A 10 -2.76 -5.88 -5.71
N VAL A 11 -3.04 -7.15 -6.06
CA VAL A 11 -3.61 -8.13 -5.13
C VAL A 11 -2.66 -8.36 -3.95
N TRP A 12 -1.38 -8.58 -4.22
CA TRP A 12 -0.41 -8.83 -3.16
C TRP A 12 -0.17 -7.60 -2.27
N THR A 13 -0.08 -6.41 -2.85
CA THR A 13 0.06 -5.16 -2.06
C THR A 13 -1.20 -4.85 -1.25
N ALA A 14 -2.40 -5.21 -1.73
CA ALA A 14 -3.65 -5.11 -0.97
C ALA A 14 -3.67 -6.06 0.23
N ILE A 15 -3.29 -7.33 0.03
CA ILE A 15 -3.24 -8.35 1.09
C ILE A 15 -2.29 -7.90 2.19
N PHE A 16 -1.12 -7.38 1.83
CA PHE A 16 -0.16 -6.89 2.81
C PHE A 16 -0.63 -5.63 3.54
N ALA A 17 -1.21 -4.66 2.83
CA ALA A 17 -1.80 -3.48 3.47
C ALA A 17 -2.88 -3.88 4.49
N PHE A 18 -3.68 -4.91 4.18
CA PHE A 18 -4.65 -5.47 5.11
C PHE A 18 -3.98 -6.11 6.33
N PHE A 19 -2.96 -6.96 6.16
CA PHE A 19 -2.25 -7.56 7.29
C PHE A 19 -1.58 -6.54 8.20
N ILE A 20 -1.03 -5.47 7.63
CA ILE A 20 -0.44 -4.35 8.37
C ILE A 20 -1.49 -3.64 9.24
N SER A 21 -2.73 -3.49 8.74
CA SER A 21 -3.80 -2.81 9.49
C SER A 21 -4.32 -3.57 10.71
N ILE A 22 -4.12 -4.90 10.78
CA ILE A 22 -4.62 -5.75 11.88
C ILE A 22 -4.00 -5.39 13.24
N PRO A 23 -2.65 -5.43 13.43
CA PRO A 23 -2.04 -5.08 14.70
C PRO A 23 -2.27 -3.61 15.09
N ILE A 24 -2.59 -2.74 14.12
CA ILE A 24 -2.90 -1.33 14.35
C ILE A 24 -4.28 -1.16 14.98
N LEU A 25 -5.27 -1.90 14.50
CA LEU A 25 -6.63 -1.91 15.04
C LEU A 25 -6.70 -2.37 16.50
N GLU A 26 -5.72 -3.15 16.95
CA GLU A 26 -5.62 -3.64 18.33
C GLU A 26 -4.97 -2.62 19.29
N GLY A 27 -4.24 -1.61 18.79
CA GLY A 27 -3.39 -0.70 19.58
C GLY A 27 -4.02 0.62 20.05
N GLY A 28 -5.22 0.98 19.61
CA GLY A 28 -5.94 2.20 20.03
C GLY A 28 -6.04 3.30 18.94
N PHE A 29 -7.22 3.92 18.87
CA PHE A 29 -7.78 4.59 17.67
C PHE A 29 -7.24 6.00 17.33
N GLU A 30 -6.48 6.68 18.18
CA GLU A 30 -6.39 8.15 18.09
C GLU A 30 -5.31 8.71 17.14
N ARG A 31 -4.22 7.96 16.90
CA ARG A 31 -3.15 8.37 15.97
C ARG A 31 -3.02 7.44 14.78
N ALA A 32 -3.23 6.15 15.00
CA ALA A 32 -2.96 5.13 14.00
C ALA A 32 -3.96 5.14 12.82
N VAL A 33 -5.19 5.60 13.05
CA VAL A 33 -6.22 5.67 11.99
C VAL A 33 -5.90 6.70 10.90
N TYR A 34 -5.29 7.83 11.26
CA TYR A 34 -4.90 8.85 10.28
C TYR A 34 -3.71 8.41 9.43
N ASP A 35 -2.73 7.78 10.06
CA ASP A 35 -1.58 7.20 9.37
C ASP A 35 -2.04 6.09 8.41
N ASP A 36 -2.94 5.21 8.85
CA ASP A 36 -3.54 4.15 8.03
C ASP A 36 -4.29 4.70 6.81
N ALA A 37 -5.16 5.69 7.03
CA ALA A 37 -5.91 6.32 5.95
C ALA A 37 -4.99 6.98 4.92
N PHE A 38 -3.88 7.58 5.38
CA PHE A 38 -2.86 8.16 4.51
C PHE A 38 -2.13 7.08 3.69
N PHE A 39 -1.74 5.96 4.32
CA PHE A 39 -1.08 4.85 3.62
C PHE A 39 -1.99 4.17 2.59
N VAL A 40 -3.25 3.95 2.94
CA VAL A 40 -4.26 3.42 2.01
C VAL A 40 -4.51 4.41 0.87
N GLY A 41 -4.59 5.71 1.16
CA GLY A 41 -4.73 6.76 0.15
C GLY A 41 -3.56 6.77 -0.85
N LEU A 42 -2.32 6.72 -0.37
CA LEU A 42 -1.12 6.61 -1.20
C LEU A 42 -1.14 5.35 -2.07
N TRP A 43 -1.57 4.23 -1.51
CA TRP A 43 -1.67 2.97 -2.24
C TRP A 43 -2.72 3.05 -3.36
N ILE A 44 -3.90 3.63 -3.10
CA ILE A 44 -4.95 3.85 -4.11
C ILE A 44 -4.44 4.75 -5.24
N ILE A 45 -3.74 5.85 -4.92
CA ILE A 45 -3.12 6.72 -5.93
C ILE A 45 -2.10 5.94 -6.76
N GLY A 46 -1.30 5.09 -6.12
CA GLY A 46 -0.36 4.19 -6.78
C GLY A 46 -1.05 3.25 -7.77
N ILE A 47 -2.17 2.63 -7.39
CA ILE A 47 -2.97 1.78 -8.29
C ILE A 47 -3.44 2.57 -9.50
N VAL A 48 -3.99 3.77 -9.32
CA VAL A 48 -4.43 4.62 -10.43
C VAL A 48 -3.27 4.90 -11.39
N PHE A 49 -2.08 5.19 -10.86
CA PHE A 49 -0.89 5.47 -11.67
C PHE A 49 -0.38 4.24 -12.42
N LEU A 50 -0.60 3.02 -11.91
CA LEU A 50 -0.27 1.79 -12.63
C LEU A 50 -1.05 1.68 -13.97
N PHE A 51 -2.24 2.25 -14.08
CA PHE A 51 -3.01 2.25 -15.34
C PHE A 51 -2.58 3.33 -16.33
N ILE A 52 -1.83 4.34 -15.88
CA ILE A 52 -1.34 5.43 -16.73
C ILE A 52 0.06 5.07 -17.24
N LYS A 53 0.20 4.82 -18.55
CA LYS A 53 1.46 4.35 -19.17
C LYS A 53 2.71 5.12 -18.73
N LYS A 54 2.65 6.46 -18.71
CA LYS A 54 3.76 7.34 -18.31
C LYS A 54 4.09 7.27 -16.81
N LEU A 55 3.12 6.93 -15.97
CA LEU A 55 3.26 6.92 -14.51
C LEU A 55 3.42 5.51 -13.93
N THR A 56 3.39 4.46 -14.75
CA THR A 56 3.48 3.06 -14.30
C THR A 56 4.60 2.82 -13.28
N LYS A 57 5.81 3.36 -13.52
CA LYS A 57 6.94 3.22 -12.58
C LYS A 57 6.65 3.86 -11.22
N ILE A 58 6.05 5.05 -11.23
CA ILE A 58 5.67 5.79 -10.02
C ILE A 58 4.54 5.05 -9.30
N GLY A 59 3.58 4.49 -10.03
CA GLY A 59 2.52 3.66 -9.47
C GLY A 59 3.06 2.46 -8.69
N PHE A 60 4.05 1.75 -9.25
CA PHE A 60 4.72 0.65 -8.54
C PHE A 60 5.37 1.12 -7.24
N ILE A 61 6.10 2.24 -7.25
CA ILE A 61 6.76 2.80 -6.07
C ILE A 61 5.72 3.18 -5.00
N LEU A 62 4.67 3.91 -5.39
CA LEU A 62 3.60 4.36 -4.48
C LEU A 62 2.85 3.21 -3.82
N THR A 63 2.63 2.11 -4.54
CA THR A 63 1.99 0.92 -3.96
C THR A 63 2.90 0.13 -3.01
N ILE A 64 4.22 0.31 -3.06
CA ILE A 64 5.20 -0.44 -2.25
C ILE A 64 5.70 0.35 -1.04
N ILE A 65 5.76 1.68 -1.13
CA ILE A 65 6.22 2.56 -0.04
C ILE A 65 5.46 2.33 1.28
N PRO A 66 4.11 2.28 1.29
CA PRO A 66 3.35 2.01 2.51
C PRO A 66 3.76 0.69 3.17
N LEU A 67 4.05 -0.31 2.34
CA LEU A 67 4.46 -1.64 2.75
C LEU A 67 5.84 -1.62 3.42
N LEU A 68 6.81 -0.95 2.79
CA LEU A 68 8.17 -0.81 3.33
C LEU A 68 8.17 -0.03 4.64
N PHE A 69 7.34 1.01 4.72
CA PHE A 69 7.24 1.84 5.93
C PHE A 69 6.61 1.06 7.09
N ALA A 70 5.54 0.30 6.81
CA ALA A 70 4.94 -0.58 7.80
C ALA A 70 5.90 -1.68 8.27
N ILE A 71 6.62 -2.34 7.36
CA ILE A 71 7.66 -3.31 7.71
C ILE A 71 8.68 -2.68 8.66
N PHE A 72 9.12 -1.45 8.39
CA PHE A 72 10.05 -0.75 9.27
C PHE A 72 9.47 -0.51 10.67
N ILE A 73 8.19 -0.11 10.78
CA ILE A 73 7.55 0.16 12.08
C ILE A 73 7.27 -1.11 12.89
N PHE A 74 6.84 -2.19 12.24
CA PHE A 74 6.38 -3.40 12.95
C PHE A 74 7.48 -4.44 13.18
N ILE A 75 8.57 -4.40 12.42
CA ILE A 75 9.66 -5.39 12.52
C ILE A 75 10.90 -4.84 13.23
N PHE A 76 11.20 -3.54 13.14
CA PHE A 76 12.36 -2.89 13.77
C PHE A 76 11.94 -1.99 14.93
#